data_AF-A0A5C9BVK7-F1
#
_entry.id   AF-A0A5C9BVK7-F1
#
_cell.length_a   1.000
_cell.length_b   1.000
_cell.length_c   1.000
_cell.angle_alpha   90.00
_cell.angle_beta   90.00
_cell.angle_gamma   90.00
#
_symmetry.space_group_name_H-M   'P 1'
#
loop_
_entity.id
_entity.type
_entity.pdbx_description
1 polymer ?
#
loop_
_entity_poly.entity_id
_entity_poly.type
_entity_poly.pdbx_seq_one_letter_code
_entity_poly.pdbx_strand_id
1 'polypeptide(L)'
;MTPQKDPLFTMFDSTELERDIALMDRVKEKFDMKSDRELSDMLGANKTVLSEIRSNAKAVANGVELGGKPRALTALQRLRAFDRLGYAWARDALMAAFPDSVREELVKSDNERTKAHVAADVEHIRQDPADSTRTAT
;
A
#
# COMPACT_ATOMS: atom_id res chain seq x y z
N MET A 1 2.55 -10.14 -28.47
CA MET A 1 2.08 -9.42 -27.28
C MET A 1 3.27 -8.69 -26.70
N THR A 2 3.32 -7.37 -26.77
CA THR A 2 4.33 -6.58 -26.07
C THR A 2 4.17 -6.83 -24.57
N PRO A 3 5.25 -7.14 -23.82
CA PRO A 3 5.16 -7.28 -22.38
C PRO A 3 4.62 -5.96 -21.83
N GLN A 4 3.47 -6.03 -21.16
CA GLN A 4 2.85 -4.87 -20.53
C GLN A 4 3.86 -4.34 -19.50
N LYS A 5 4.39 -3.13 -19.73
CA LYS A 5 5.37 -2.49 -18.85
C LYS A 5 4.74 -2.34 -17.47
N ASP A 6 5.39 -2.89 -16.44
CA ASP A 6 4.92 -2.76 -15.06
C ASP A 6 5.39 -1.40 -14.50
N PRO A 7 4.47 -0.45 -14.24
CA PRO A 7 4.83 0.88 -13.77
C PRO A 7 5.61 0.85 -12.45
N LEU A 8 5.42 -0.19 -11.61
CA LEU A 8 6.17 -0.35 -10.35
C LEU A 8 7.68 -0.46 -10.56
N PHE A 9 8.12 -1.03 -11.70
CA PHE A 9 9.53 -1.30 -11.97
C PHE A 9 10.09 -0.49 -13.13
N THR A 10 9.25 0.27 -13.87
CA THR A 10 9.69 1.17 -14.95
C THR A 10 9.66 2.63 -14.51
N MET A 11 10.68 3.06 -13.76
CA MET A 11 10.75 4.43 -13.23
C MET A 11 10.86 5.53 -14.30
N PHE A 12 11.51 5.25 -15.43
CA PHE A 12 11.81 6.24 -16.47
C PHE A 12 10.65 6.49 -17.45
N ASP A 13 9.72 5.55 -17.57
CA ASP A 13 8.60 5.59 -18.54
C ASP A 13 7.23 5.74 -17.84
N SER A 14 7.21 5.99 -16.53
CA SER A 14 5.96 6.06 -15.75
C SER A 14 5.92 7.32 -14.90
N THR A 15 4.75 7.91 -14.77
CA THR A 15 4.47 9.04 -13.90
C THR A 15 4.41 8.62 -12.44
N GLU A 16 4.59 9.57 -11.53
CA GLU A 16 4.44 9.35 -10.09
C GLU A 16 3.05 8.79 -9.74
N LEU A 17 2.02 9.25 -10.44
CA LEU A 17 0.64 8.85 -10.24
C LEU A 17 0.35 7.42 -10.72
N GLU A 18 0.89 7.02 -11.88
CA GLU A 18 0.77 5.65 -12.39
C GLU A 18 1.45 4.64 -11.45
N ARG A 19 2.61 5.01 -10.89
CA ARG A 19 3.31 4.19 -9.89
C ARG A 19 2.50 4.01 -8.63
N ASP A 20 1.88 5.08 -8.12
CA ASP A 20 1.06 5.01 -6.92
C ASP A 20 -0.18 4.15 -7.12
N ILE A 21 -0.85 4.26 -8.27
CA ILE A 21 -1.99 3.41 -8.60
C ILE A 21 -1.56 1.94 -8.70
N ALA A 22 -0.48 1.65 -9.43
CA ALA A 22 0.04 0.30 -9.54
C ALA A 22 0.40 -0.28 -8.16
N LEU A 23 1.05 0.50 -7.31
CA LEU A 23 1.40 0.11 -5.94
C LEU A 23 0.15 -0.18 -5.09
N MET A 24 -0.85 0.71 -5.12
CA MET A 24 -2.12 0.53 -4.43
C MET A 24 -2.85 -0.74 -4.88
N ASP A 25 -2.93 -0.97 -6.18
CA ASP A 25 -3.63 -2.12 -6.75
C ASP A 25 -2.91 -3.42 -6.45
N ARG A 26 -1.57 -3.43 -6.47
CA ARG A 26 -0.76 -4.60 -6.11
C ARG A 26 -0.94 -5.01 -4.66
N VAL A 27 -0.99 -4.03 -3.75
CA VAL A 27 -1.27 -4.30 -2.33
C VAL A 27 -2.67 -4.88 -2.17
N LYS A 28 -3.68 -4.30 -2.85
CA LYS A 28 -5.05 -4.85 -2.78
C LYS A 28 -5.13 -6.27 -3.31
N GLU A 29 -4.51 -6.54 -4.46
CA GLU A 29 -4.46 -7.86 -5.08
C GLU A 29 -3.79 -8.88 -4.15
N LYS A 30 -2.62 -8.54 -3.57
CA LYS A 30 -1.87 -9.48 -2.73
C LYS A 30 -2.52 -9.80 -1.39
N PHE A 31 -3.34 -8.91 -0.86
CA PHE A 31 -4.05 -9.09 0.40
C PHE A 31 -5.55 -9.38 0.23
N ASP A 32 -6.02 -9.63 -1.00
CA ASP A 32 -7.43 -9.87 -1.34
C ASP A 32 -8.40 -8.80 -0.78
N MET A 33 -7.97 -7.54 -0.82
CA MET A 33 -8.75 -6.42 -0.26
C MET A 33 -9.85 -5.98 -1.23
N LYS A 34 -11.07 -5.88 -0.70
CA LYS A 34 -12.25 -5.52 -1.50
C LYS A 34 -12.46 -4.01 -1.59
N SER A 35 -11.93 -3.25 -0.63
CA SER A 35 -12.18 -1.82 -0.54
C SER A 35 -10.92 -0.98 -0.39
N ASP A 36 -10.99 0.26 -0.85
CA ASP A 36 -9.92 1.25 -0.59
C ASP A 36 -9.89 1.68 0.88
N ARG A 37 -10.94 1.38 1.65
CA ARG A 37 -10.94 1.60 3.10
C ARG A 37 -9.92 0.69 3.79
N GLU A 38 -9.96 -0.60 3.48
CA GLU A 38 -9.00 -1.59 4.03
C GLU A 38 -7.56 -1.22 3.64
N LEU A 39 -7.37 -0.79 2.38
CA LEU A 39 -6.09 -0.29 1.92
C LEU A 39 -5.65 0.97 2.69
N SER A 40 -6.56 1.90 2.97
CA SER A 40 -6.26 3.14 3.69
C SER A 40 -5.79 2.86 5.12
N ASP A 41 -6.41 1.90 5.80
CA ASP A 41 -6.01 1.48 7.14
C ASP A 41 -4.60 0.84 7.11
N MET A 42 -4.31 0.00 6.11
CA MET A 42 -3.00 -0.66 5.97
C MET A 42 -1.86 0.31 5.65
N LEU A 43 -2.13 1.33 4.83
CA LEU A 43 -1.12 2.33 4.45
C LEU A 43 -0.99 3.47 5.48
N GLY A 44 -1.93 3.57 6.44
CA GLY A 44 -2.06 4.72 7.32
C GLY A 44 -2.36 5.99 6.54
N ALA A 45 -3.23 5.90 5.53
CA ALA A 45 -3.71 7.00 4.72
C ALA A 45 -5.19 7.26 5.02
N ASN A 46 -5.68 8.47 4.73
CA ASN A 46 -7.13 8.71 4.75
C ASN A 46 -7.76 8.15 3.47
N LYS A 47 -8.91 7.48 3.57
CA LYS A 47 -9.66 6.97 2.41
C LYS A 47 -9.89 8.03 1.33
N THR A 48 -10.13 9.29 1.71
CA THR A 48 -10.35 10.39 0.75
C THR A 48 -9.12 10.67 -0.08
N VAL A 49 -7.92 10.56 0.50
CA VAL A 49 -6.66 10.71 -0.22
C VAL A 49 -6.51 9.62 -1.28
N LEU A 50 -6.84 8.36 -0.96
CA LEU A 50 -6.79 7.28 -1.94
C LEU A 50 -7.82 7.47 -3.06
N SER A 51 -9.04 7.89 -2.72
CA SER A 51 -10.07 8.23 -3.71
C SER A 51 -9.64 9.38 -4.62
N GLU A 52 -9.02 10.43 -4.08
CA GLU A 52 -8.49 11.57 -4.85
C GLU A 52 -7.40 11.12 -5.83
N ILE A 53 -6.45 10.31 -5.37
CA ILE A 53 -5.39 9.75 -6.21
C ILE A 53 -5.98 8.96 -7.39
N ARG A 54 -6.96 8.08 -7.13
CA ARG A 54 -7.66 7.33 -8.19
C ARG A 54 -8.43 8.23 -9.15
N SER A 55 -9.11 9.25 -8.63
CA SER A 55 -9.85 10.21 -9.45
C SER A 55 -8.92 10.99 -10.38
N ASN A 56 -7.78 11.46 -9.85
CA ASN A 56 -6.76 12.16 -10.63
C ASN A 56 -6.17 11.26 -11.71
N ALA A 57 -5.86 10.00 -11.38
CA ALA A 57 -5.32 9.05 -12.36
C ALA A 57 -6.31 8.79 -13.50
N LYS A 58 -7.60 8.65 -13.17
CA LYS A 58 -8.67 8.50 -14.18
C LYS A 58 -8.82 9.77 -15.03
N ALA A 59 -8.72 10.95 -14.45
CA ALA A 59 -8.80 12.22 -15.20
C ALA A 59 -7.64 12.33 -16.21
N VAL A 60 -6.40 12.07 -15.76
CA VAL A 60 -5.20 12.08 -16.60
C VAL A 60 -5.30 11.04 -17.73
N ALA A 61 -5.75 9.82 -17.43
CA ALA A 61 -5.95 8.78 -18.44
C ALA A 61 -6.99 9.16 -19.50
N ASN A 62 -7.95 10.03 -19.17
CA ASN A 62 -8.95 10.56 -20.10
C ASN A 62 -8.49 11.86 -20.79
N GLY A 63 -7.22 12.24 -20.67
CA GLY A 63 -6.67 13.44 -21.32
C GLY A 63 -7.06 14.77 -20.65
N VAL A 64 -7.55 14.73 -19.40
CA VAL A 64 -7.86 15.95 -18.66
C VAL A 64 -6.58 16.51 -18.04
N GLU A 65 -6.26 17.76 -18.38
CA GLU A 65 -5.19 18.49 -17.69
C GLU A 65 -5.64 18.87 -16.28
N LEU A 66 -4.85 18.46 -15.30
CA LEU A 66 -5.08 18.86 -13.92
C LEU A 66 -4.50 20.26 -13.69
N GLY A 67 -5.27 21.16 -13.08
CA GLY A 67 -4.87 22.53 -12.76
C GLY A 67 -3.83 22.66 -11.64
N GLY A 68 -2.88 21.74 -11.54
CA GLY A 68 -1.85 21.67 -10.50
C GLY A 68 -1.22 20.27 -10.38
N LYS A 69 -0.30 20.11 -9.42
CA LYS A 69 0.31 18.80 -9.14
C LYS A 69 -0.77 17.85 -8.57
N PRO A 70 -1.05 16.69 -9.20
CA PRO A 70 -1.99 15.72 -8.65
C PRO A 70 -1.58 15.28 -7.24
N ARG A 71 -2.59 15.01 -6.40
CA ARG A 71 -2.37 14.32 -5.14
C ARG A 71 -1.72 12.96 -5.43
N ALA A 72 -0.71 12.61 -4.64
CA ALA A 72 0.07 11.39 -4.72
C ALA A 72 0.28 10.81 -3.31
N LEU A 73 0.68 9.55 -3.21
CA LEU A 73 1.08 8.95 -1.94
C LEU A 73 2.33 9.65 -1.39
N THR A 74 2.39 9.81 -0.07
CA THR A 74 3.62 10.30 0.57
C THR A 74 4.73 9.26 0.50
N ALA A 75 5.98 9.69 0.66
CA ALA A 75 7.13 8.76 0.70
C ALA A 75 6.96 7.68 1.78
N LEU A 76 6.41 8.03 2.94
CA LEU A 76 6.14 7.08 4.03
C LEU A 76 5.04 6.09 3.67
N GLN A 77 3.97 6.53 3.00
CA GLN A 77 2.89 5.64 2.54
C GLN A 77 3.39 4.66 1.47
N ARG A 78 4.24 5.13 0.55
CA ARG A 78 4.92 4.26 -0.44
C ARG A 78 5.81 3.25 0.24
N LEU A 79 6.62 3.67 1.22
CA LEU A 79 7.48 2.78 1.98
C LEU A 79 6.67 1.68 2.67
N ARG A 80 5.57 2.04 3.35
CA ARG A 80 4.66 1.07 3.96
C ARG A 80 4.07 0.10 2.94
N ALA A 81 3.62 0.59 1.78
CA ALA A 81 3.09 -0.28 0.73
C ALA A 81 4.15 -1.29 0.23
N PHE A 82 5.38 -0.83 -0.01
CA PHE A 82 6.48 -1.70 -0.43
C PHE A 82 6.89 -2.71 0.65
N ASP A 83 6.92 -2.30 1.90
CA ASP A 83 7.18 -3.18 3.04
C ASP A 83 6.15 -4.32 3.12
N ARG A 84 4.85 -3.98 3.00
CA ARG A 84 3.77 -4.99 2.97
C ARG A 84 3.84 -5.91 1.75
N LEU A 85 4.21 -5.38 0.57
CA LEU A 85 4.41 -6.21 -0.62
C LEU A 85 5.61 -7.15 -0.49
N GLY A 86 6.74 -6.66 0.04
CA GLY A 86 7.94 -7.46 0.28
C GLY A 86 7.63 -8.62 1.22
N TYR A 87 6.89 -8.35 2.29
CA TYR A 87 6.40 -9.39 3.19
C TYR A 87 5.51 -10.42 2.49
N ALA A 88 4.52 -9.97 1.71
CA ALA A 88 3.62 -10.86 0.98
C ALA A 88 4.37 -11.75 -0.02
N TRP A 89 5.35 -11.21 -0.75
CA TRP A 89 6.18 -12.00 -1.66
C TRP A 89 7.08 -12.99 -0.93
N ALA A 90 7.68 -12.59 0.19
CA ALA A 90 8.44 -13.51 1.03
C ALA A 90 7.56 -14.67 1.53
N ARG A 91 6.33 -14.37 1.95
CA ARG A 91 5.35 -15.40 2.33
C ARG A 91 5.01 -16.32 1.18
N ASP A 92 4.70 -15.80 -0.01
CA ASP A 92 4.39 -16.62 -1.18
C ASP A 92 5.56 -17.55 -1.54
N ALA A 93 6.80 -17.06 -1.44
CA ALA A 93 8.00 -17.87 -1.67
C ALA A 93 8.15 -18.99 -0.63
N LEU A 94 7.89 -18.71 0.65
CA LEU A 94 7.89 -19.73 1.71
C LEU A 94 6.79 -20.76 1.45
N MET A 95 5.57 -20.33 1.12
CA MET A 95 4.48 -21.25 0.80
C MET A 95 4.86 -22.16 -0.37
N ALA A 96 5.45 -21.63 -1.44
CA ALA A 96 5.90 -22.45 -2.57
C ALA A 96 6.99 -23.45 -2.19
N ALA A 97 7.88 -23.10 -1.26
CA ALA A 97 9.01 -23.93 -0.84
C ALA A 97 8.63 -25.06 0.14
N PHE A 98 7.56 -24.90 0.92
CA PHE A 98 7.19 -25.88 1.96
C PHE A 98 6.03 -26.81 1.56
N PRO A 99 5.99 -28.06 2.07
CA PRO A 99 4.85 -28.97 1.90
C PRO A 99 3.58 -28.43 2.55
N ASP A 100 2.41 -28.83 2.03
CA ASP A 100 1.09 -28.34 2.47
C ASP A 100 0.83 -28.51 3.98
N SER A 101 1.39 -29.57 4.58
CA SER A 101 1.29 -29.83 6.03
C SER A 101 1.89 -28.74 6.91
N VAL A 102 2.85 -27.96 6.41
CA VAL A 102 3.51 -26.85 7.13
C VAL A 102 2.92 -25.49 6.73
N ARG A 103 2.19 -25.42 5.60
CA ARG A 103 1.59 -24.17 5.10
C ARG A 103 0.51 -23.64 6.04
N GLU A 104 -0.32 -24.52 6.61
CA GLU A 104 -1.38 -24.11 7.53
C GLU A 104 -0.83 -23.47 8.82
N GLU A 105 0.24 -24.05 9.40
CA GLU A 105 0.92 -23.47 10.55
C GLU A 105 1.63 -22.16 10.20
N LEU A 106 2.23 -22.08 9.01
CA LEU A 106 2.90 -20.86 8.55
C LEU A 106 1.89 -19.73 8.33
N VAL A 107 0.74 -19.98 7.68
CA VAL A 107 -0.36 -19.01 7.53
C VAL A 107 -0.88 -18.54 8.88
N LYS A 108 -1.06 -19.47 9.82
CA LYS A 108 -1.57 -19.15 11.15
C LYS A 108 -0.61 -18.25 11.93
N SER A 109 0.67 -18.63 12.00
CA SER A 109 1.71 -17.85 12.69
C SER A 109 1.91 -16.47 12.05
N ASP A 110 1.81 -16.40 10.71
CA ASP A 110 1.92 -15.18 9.91
C ASP A 110 0.79 -14.19 10.20
N ASN A 111 -0.45 -14.68 10.23
CA ASN A 111 -1.63 -13.88 10.54
C ASN A 111 -1.60 -13.38 12.00
N GLU A 112 -1.13 -14.21 12.93
CA GLU A 112 -0.97 -13.83 14.34
C GLU A 112 0.10 -12.73 14.50
N ARG A 113 1.24 -12.85 13.82
CA ARG A 113 2.31 -11.84 13.83
C ARG A 113 1.87 -10.52 13.20
N THR A 114 1.18 -10.58 12.06
CA THR A 114 0.65 -9.38 11.40
C THR A 114 -0.37 -8.66 12.27
N LYS A 115 -1.27 -9.40 12.93
CA LYS A 115 -2.23 -8.83 13.89
C LYS A 115 -1.54 -8.19 15.09
N ALA A 116 -0.49 -8.83 15.62
CA ALA A 116 0.29 -8.29 16.74
C ALA A 116 1.02 -6.99 16.35
N HIS A 117 1.62 -6.92 15.17
CA HIS A 117 2.26 -5.69 14.67
C HIS A 117 1.25 -4.57 14.41
N VAL A 118 0.12 -4.86 13.75
CA VAL A 118 -0.92 -3.85 13.52
C VAL A 118 -1.50 -3.35 14.85
N ALA A 119 -1.70 -4.23 15.84
CA ALA A 119 -2.14 -3.84 17.17
C ALA A 119 -1.11 -2.94 17.87
N ALA A 120 0.18 -3.29 17.80
CA ALA A 120 1.27 -2.50 18.38
C ALA A 120 1.41 -1.13 17.70
N ASP A 121 1.30 -1.05 16.37
CA ASP A 121 1.33 0.21 15.62
C ASP A 121 0.16 1.13 16.00
N VAL A 122 -1.04 0.56 16.16
CA VAL A 122 -2.25 1.31 16.61
C VAL A 122 -2.10 1.78 18.06
N GLU A 123 -1.49 0.97 18.92
CA GLU A 123 -1.25 1.30 20.33
C GLU A 123 -0.19 2.40 20.47
N HIS A 124 0.89 2.33 19.70
CA HIS A 124 1.91 3.39 19.63
C HIS A 124 1.32 4.72 19.14
N ILE A 125 0.42 4.70 18.14
CA ILE A 125 -0.29 5.91 17.68
C ILE A 125 -1.21 6.47 18.77
N ARG A 126 -1.79 5.63 19.63
CA ARG A 126 -2.66 6.06 20.75
C ARG A 126 -1.87 6.57 21.96
N GLN A 127 -0.66 6.09 22.18
CA GLN A 127 0.17 6.46 23.32
C GLN A 127 0.98 7.74 23.09
N ASP A 128 1.12 8.21 21.85
CA ASP A 128 1.75 9.50 21.51
C ASP A 128 0.75 10.56 20.98
N PRO A 129 -0.17 11.11 21.80
CA PRO A 129 -0.92 12.31 21.44
C PRO A 129 -0.08 13.61 21.58
N ALA A 130 1.21 13.52 21.92
CA ALA A 130 2.00 14.65 22.41
C ALA A 130 2.77 15.46 21.35
N ASP A 131 2.81 15.04 20.08
CA ASP A 131 3.56 15.78 19.03
C ASP A 131 2.66 16.58 18.06
N SER A 132 1.34 16.60 18.32
CA SER A 132 0.36 17.35 17.51
C SER A 132 0.24 18.83 17.88
N THR A 133 0.97 19.35 18.89
CA THR A 133 0.71 20.69 19.44
C THR A 133 1.92 21.59 19.68
N ARG A 134 3.12 21.28 19.15
CA ARG A 134 4.26 22.21 19.23
C ARG A 134 4.88 22.51 17.86
N THR A 135 4.23 23.40 17.12
CA THR A 135 4.88 24.44 16.27
C THR A 135 3.78 25.33 15.68
N ALA A 136 3.10 26.07 16.56
CA ALA A 136 2.33 27.24 16.18
C ALA A 136 2.57 28.32 17.25
N THR A 137 3.74 28.95 17.16
CA THR A 137 4.06 30.29 17.65
C THR A 137 5.35 30.73 16.98
#